data_AF-A0A940TPJ6-F1
#
_entry.id   AF-A0A940TPJ6-F1
#
_cell.length_a   1.000
_cell.length_b   1.000
_cell.length_c   1.000
_cell.angle_alpha   90.00
_cell.angle_beta   90.00
_cell.angle_gamma   90.00
#
_symmetry.space_group_name_H-M   'P 1'
#
loop_
_entity.id
_entity.type
_entity.pdbx_description
1 polymer ?
#
loop_
_entity_poly.entity_id
_entity_poly.type
_entity_poly.pdbx_seq_one_letter_code
_entity_poly.pdbx_strand_id
1 'polypeptide(L)'
;MVFWGLQVGCGYLLPLLILIHPRLKKTIKGVMIASFSVVIGIFGERFSLIIPGTAHPLPFYPGKIEGFWGAAGSFPFTPVESLMSIGIFAIMGLFFILGLKHLELLPVNEGGEQTPVLEERG
;
A
#
# COMPACT_ATOMS: atom_id res chain seq x y z
N MET A 1 -13.89 9.04 -9.75
CA MET A 1 -14.48 7.88 -9.03
C MET A 1 -13.50 7.15 -8.10
N VAL A 2 -12.18 7.43 -8.16
CA VAL A 2 -11.15 6.81 -7.31
C VAL A 2 -11.38 7.08 -5.81
N PHE A 3 -11.74 8.32 -5.45
CA PHE A 3 -12.03 8.70 -4.06
C PHE A 3 -13.15 7.85 -3.42
N TRP A 4 -14.33 7.81 -4.03
CA TRP A 4 -15.48 7.10 -3.47
C TRP A 4 -15.33 5.56 -3.51
N GLY A 5 -14.80 5.01 -4.59
CA GLY A 5 -14.67 3.55 -4.73
C GLY A 5 -13.45 2.98 -4.03
N LEU A 6 -12.27 3.50 -4.37
CA LEU A 6 -10.99 2.90 -3.98
C LEU A 6 -10.58 3.34 -2.57
N GLN A 7 -10.66 4.64 -2.27
CA GLN A 7 -10.29 5.15 -0.95
C GLN A 7 -11.38 4.88 0.08
N VAL A 8 -12.61 5.36 -0.16
CA VAL A 8 -13.71 5.22 0.83
C VAL A 8 -14.19 3.77 0.94
N GLY A 9 -14.41 3.09 -0.19
CA GLY A 9 -14.82 1.69 -0.22
C GLY A 9 -13.74 0.72 0.28
N CYS A 10 -12.64 0.57 -0.47
CA CYS A 10 -11.63 -0.44 -0.15
C CYS A 10 -10.72 -0.06 1.03
N GLY A 11 -10.45 1.22 1.25
CA GLY A 11 -9.57 1.68 2.32
C GLY A 11 -10.23 1.74 3.70
N TYR A 12 -11.50 2.14 3.78
CA TYR A 12 -12.19 2.30 5.06
C TYR A 12 -13.35 1.33 5.22
N LEU A 13 -14.30 1.29 4.29
CA LEU A 13 -15.56 0.57 4.47
C LEU A 13 -15.37 -0.95 4.54
N LEU A 14 -14.60 -1.52 3.59
CA LEU A 14 -14.39 -2.96 3.46
C LEU A 14 -13.59 -3.56 4.64
N PRO A 15 -12.43 -3.01 5.05
CA PRO A 15 -11.70 -3.54 6.20
C PRO A 15 -12.45 -3.33 7.52
N LEU A 16 -13.16 -2.20 7.67
CA LEU A 16 -13.97 -1.93 8.85
C LEU A 16 -15.14 -2.93 8.96
N LEU A 17 -15.84 -3.22 7.86
CA LEU A 17 -16.91 -4.21 7.82
C LEU A 17 -16.39 -5.60 8.21
N ILE A 18 -15.23 -6.01 7.69
CA ILE A 18 -14.61 -7.31 8.00
C ILE A 18 -14.23 -7.39 9.48
N LEU A 19 -13.69 -6.31 10.05
CA LEU A 19 -13.20 -6.29 11.43
C LEU A 19 -14.35 -6.20 12.46
N ILE A 20 -15.43 -5.47 12.14
CA ILE A 20 -16.64 -5.40 12.97
C ILE A 20 -17.37 -6.75 12.96
N HIS A 21 -17.31 -7.51 11.86
CA HIS A 21 -18.04 -8.75 11.75
C HIS A 21 -17.42 -9.86 12.65
N PRO A 22 -18.13 -10.34 13.70
CA PRO A 22 -17.55 -11.18 14.74
C PRO A 22 -17.11 -12.57 14.27
N ARG A 23 -17.60 -13.03 13.10
CA ARG A 23 -17.21 -14.29 12.45
C ARG A 23 -15.92 -14.17 11.64
N LEU A 24 -15.61 -13.01 11.08
CA LEU A 24 -14.47 -12.82 10.17
C LEU A 24 -13.21 -12.36 10.90
N LYS A 25 -13.35 -11.63 12.01
CA LYS A 25 -12.21 -11.19 12.85
C LYS A 25 -11.40 -12.33 13.48
N LYS A 26 -12.01 -13.51 13.68
CA LYS A 26 -11.37 -14.68 14.32
C LYS A 26 -10.65 -15.59 13.33
N THR A 27 -10.79 -15.35 12.02
CA THR A 27 -10.21 -16.20 10.98
C THR A 27 -9.02 -15.49 10.34
N ILE A 28 -7.88 -16.17 10.27
CA ILE A 28 -6.64 -15.65 9.65
C ILE A 28 -6.92 -15.14 8.23
N LYS A 29 -7.69 -15.91 7.43
CA LYS A 29 -8.10 -15.50 6.07
C LYS A 29 -8.90 -14.19 6.05
N GLY A 30 -9.77 -13.95 7.04
CA GLY A 30 -10.56 -12.72 7.12
C GLY A 30 -9.68 -11.51 7.40
N VAL A 31 -8.75 -11.63 8.34
CA VAL A 31 -7.78 -10.57 8.65
C VAL A 31 -6.84 -10.30 7.46
N MET A 32 -6.36 -11.35 6.78
CA MET A 32 -5.51 -11.21 5.59
C MET A 32 -6.22 -10.43 4.46
N ILE A 33 -7.50 -10.74 4.19
CA ILE A 33 -8.29 -10.03 3.18
C ILE A 33 -8.52 -8.57 3.58
N ALA A 34 -8.79 -8.30 4.86
CA ALA A 34 -8.91 -6.94 5.36
C ALA A 34 -7.61 -6.15 5.17
N SER A 35 -6.47 -6.71 5.57
CA SER A 35 -5.16 -6.09 5.39
C SER A 35 -4.85 -5.80 3.93
N PHE A 36 -5.13 -6.74 3.02
CA PHE A 36 -4.92 -6.54 1.58
C PHE A 36 -5.81 -5.44 1.01
N SER A 37 -7.08 -5.37 1.46
CA SER A 37 -8.00 -4.30 1.08
C SER A 37 -7.49 -2.93 1.52
N VAL A 38 -6.96 -2.80 2.74
CA VAL A 38 -6.36 -1.54 3.23
C VAL A 38 -5.19 -1.12 2.35
N VAL A 39 -4.29 -2.05 2.01
CA VAL A 39 -3.14 -1.76 1.14
C VAL A 39 -3.61 -1.20 -0.20
N ILE A 40 -4.59 -1.83 -0.84
CA ILE A 40 -5.20 -1.31 -2.08
C ILE A 40 -5.83 0.07 -1.88
N GLY A 41 -6.52 0.28 -0.75
CA GLY A 41 -7.12 1.56 -0.40
C GLY A 41 -6.10 2.70 -0.27
N ILE A 42 -4.92 2.41 0.30
CA ILE A 42 -3.81 3.37 0.43
C ILE A 42 -3.30 3.80 -0.94
N PHE A 43 -3.18 2.88 -1.91
CA PHE A 43 -2.87 3.27 -3.29
C PHE A 43 -3.91 4.25 -3.83
N GLY A 44 -5.21 3.99 -3.61
CA GLY A 44 -6.27 4.90 -4.02
C GLY A 44 -6.24 6.27 -3.36
N GLU A 45 -5.90 6.33 -2.08
CA GLU A 45 -5.67 7.59 -1.37
C GLU A 45 -4.50 8.37 -1.99
N ARG A 46 -3.35 7.71 -2.20
CA ARG A 46 -2.17 8.33 -2.80
C ARG A 46 -2.46 8.83 -4.22
N PHE A 47 -3.14 8.05 -5.06
CA PHE A 47 -3.55 8.49 -6.40
C PHE A 47 -4.51 9.68 -6.36
N SER A 48 -5.48 9.67 -5.44
CA SER A 48 -6.47 10.75 -5.30
C SER A 48 -5.85 12.06 -4.80
N LEU A 49 -4.73 12.01 -4.08
CA LEU A 49 -4.00 13.19 -3.62
C LEU A 49 -2.99 13.68 -4.66
N ILE A 50 -2.19 12.77 -5.21
CA ILE A 50 -1.06 13.11 -6.08
C ILE A 50 -1.53 13.71 -7.40
N ILE A 51 -2.50 13.08 -8.07
CA ILE A 51 -2.96 13.52 -9.40
C ILE A 51 -3.51 14.96 -9.39
N PRO A 52 -4.45 15.34 -8.50
CA PRO A 52 -4.92 16.73 -8.47
C PRO A 52 -3.85 17.70 -7.95
N GLY A 53 -2.97 17.25 -7.03
CA GLY A 53 -1.85 18.05 -6.53
C GLY A 53 -0.81 18.39 -7.59
N THR A 54 -0.67 17.57 -8.64
CA THR A 54 0.23 17.83 -9.76
C THR A 54 -0.48 18.42 -10.98
N ALA A 55 -1.79 18.18 -11.14
CA ALA A 55 -2.55 18.66 -12.29
C ALA A 55 -2.90 20.15 -12.22
N HIS A 56 -3.04 20.73 -11.02
CA HIS A 56 -3.33 22.15 -10.84
C HIS A 56 -2.17 22.85 -10.13
N PRO A 57 -1.30 23.58 -10.86
CA PRO A 57 -0.26 24.38 -10.23
C PRO A 57 -0.90 25.43 -9.32
N LEU A 58 -0.37 25.59 -8.10
CA LEU A 58 -0.84 26.63 -7.18
C LEU A 58 -0.65 28.01 -7.85
N PRO A 59 -1.68 28.88 -7.88
CA PRO A 59 -1.60 30.19 -8.48
C PRO A 59 -0.85 31.17 -7.56
N PHE A 60 0.44 30.90 -7.31
CA PHE A 60 1.30 31.77 -6.52
C PHE A 60 1.71 33.05 -7.26
N TYR A 61 1.40 33.16 -8.56
CA TYR A 61 1.76 34.32 -9.38
C TYR A 61 0.50 34.90 -10.07
N PRO A 62 0.22 36.21 -9.94
CA PRO A 62 -0.88 36.85 -10.65
C PRO A 62 -0.56 36.93 -12.14
N GLY A 63 -1.05 35.97 -12.91
CA GLY A 63 -0.88 35.87 -14.35
C GLY A 63 -1.37 34.52 -14.88
N LYS A 64 -1.88 34.47 -16.11
CA LYS A 64 -2.29 33.22 -16.76
C LYS A 64 -1.02 32.45 -17.15
N ILE A 65 -0.63 31.46 -16.35
CA ILE A 65 0.50 30.59 -16.67
C ILE A 65 0.04 29.59 -17.73
N GLU A 66 0.30 29.88 -19.00
CA GLU A 66 0.10 28.93 -20.10
C GLU A 66 1.47 28.49 -20.66
N GLY A 67 1.87 27.23 -20.43
CA GLY A 67 3.00 26.60 -21.11
C GLY A 67 3.85 25.63 -20.28
N PHE A 68 4.06 24.42 -20.85
CA PHE A 68 4.62 23.13 -20.36
C PHE A 68 4.08 22.59 -19.02
N TRP A 69 3.85 23.49 -18.05
CA TRP A 69 3.35 23.32 -16.69
C TRP A 69 2.18 24.27 -16.44
N GLY A 70 1.26 24.36 -17.41
CA GLY A 70 0.05 25.20 -17.36
C GLY A 70 -1.18 24.57 -18.03
N ALA A 71 -1.07 23.33 -18.49
CA ALA A 71 -2.19 22.48 -18.89
C ALA A 71 -2.39 21.42 -17.82
N ALA A 72 -3.63 20.97 -17.59
CA ALA A 72 -3.89 19.84 -16.70
C ALA A 72 -3.03 18.65 -17.15
N GLY A 73 -2.03 18.28 -16.35
CA GLY A 73 -1.11 17.19 -16.69
C GLY A 73 -1.89 15.89 -16.89
N SER A 74 -1.78 15.31 -18.09
CA SER A 74 -2.29 13.97 -18.34
C SER A 74 -1.20 12.96 -17.97
N PHE A 75 -1.54 12.02 -17.09
CA PHE A 75 -0.64 10.96 -16.63
C PHE A 75 -1.09 9.62 -17.25
N PRO A 76 -0.70 9.32 -18.50
CA PRO A 76 -1.03 8.04 -19.12
C PRO A 76 -0.22 6.91 -18.48
N PHE A 77 -0.84 5.75 -18.27
CA PHE A 77 -0.11 4.56 -17.81
C PHE A 77 0.77 4.01 -18.93
N THR A 78 2.08 4.28 -18.88
CA THR A 78 3.03 3.70 -19.83
C THR A 78 3.58 2.36 -19.33
N PRO A 79 3.95 1.44 -20.23
CA PRO A 79 4.54 0.16 -19.83
C PRO A 79 5.88 0.32 -19.10
N VAL A 80 6.64 1.38 -19.41
CA VAL A 80 7.91 1.68 -18.75
C VAL A 80 7.69 2.11 -17.29
N GLU A 81 6.69 2.94 -17.00
CA GLU A 81 6.33 3.31 -15.62
C GLU A 81 5.87 2.11 -14.79
N SER A 82 5.12 1.20 -15.43
CA SER A 82 4.67 -0.03 -14.78
C SER A 82 5.85 -0.94 -14.43
N LEU A 83 6.81 -1.10 -15.34
CA LEU A 83 8.04 -1.87 -15.09
C LEU A 83 8.89 -1.25 -13.97
N MET A 84 9.00 0.07 -13.96
CA MET A 84 9.72 0.80 -12.90
C MET A 84 9.06 0.59 -11.53
N SER A 85 7.72 0.61 -11.49
CA SER A 85 6.95 0.33 -10.27
C SER A 85 7.23 -1.08 -9.75
N ILE A 86 7.23 -2.09 -10.62
CA ILE A 86 7.58 -3.48 -10.26
C ILE A 86 9.03 -3.56 -9.74
N GLY A 87 9.96 -2.83 -10.35
CA GLY A 87 11.35 -2.75 -9.88
C GLY A 87 11.47 -2.24 -8.45
N ILE A 88 10.68 -1.24 -8.07
CA ILE A 88 10.65 -0.71 -6.70
C ILE A 88 10.14 -1.78 -5.71
N PHE A 89 9.08 -2.50 -6.06
CA PHE A 89 8.60 -3.62 -5.23
C PHE A 89 9.63 -4.73 -5.09
N ALA A 90 10.36 -5.05 -6.17
CA ALA A 90 11.41 -6.07 -6.15
C ALA A 90 12.57 -5.67 -5.24
N ILE A 91 13.02 -4.41 -5.33
CA ILE A 91 14.08 -3.86 -4.46
C ILE A 91 13.62 -3.84 -3.00
N MET A 92 12.38 -3.42 -2.73
CA MET A 92 11.81 -3.44 -1.38
C MET A 92 11.79 -4.85 -0.79
N GLY A 93 11.34 -5.85 -1.56
CA GLY A 93 11.34 -7.26 -1.15
C GLY A 93 12.75 -7.80 -0.93
N LEU A 94 13.70 -7.42 -1.78
CA LEU A 94 15.12 -7.79 -1.63
C LEU A 94 15.68 -7.22 -0.32
N PHE A 95 15.46 -5.93 -0.04
CA PHE A 95 15.90 -5.31 1.23
C PHE A 95 15.23 -5.93 2.44
N PHE A 96 13.95 -6.31 2.34
CA PHE A 96 13.26 -7.01 3.42
C PHE A 96 13.91 -8.37 3.73
N ILE A 97 14.21 -9.17 2.71
CA ILE A 97 14.89 -10.47 2.87
C ILE A 97 16.33 -10.29 3.39
N LEU A 98 17.07 -9.32 2.83
CA LEU A 98 18.40 -8.99 3.32
C LEU A 98 18.37 -8.52 4.77
N GLY A 99 17.37 -7.73 5.14
CA GLY A 99 17.11 -7.31 6.52
C GLY A 99 16.88 -8.51 7.44
N LEU A 100 16.00 -9.43 7.07
CA LEU A 100 15.76 -10.66 7.85
C LEU A 100 17.01 -11.55 7.97
N LYS A 101 17.87 -11.57 6.94
CA LYS A 101 19.09 -12.38 6.93
C LYS A 101 20.22 -11.76 7.78
N HIS A 102 20.38 -10.44 7.75
CA HIS A 102 21.53 -9.77 8.36
C HIS A 102 21.22 -9.11 9.71
N LEU A 103 19.96 -8.76 9.96
CA LEU A 103 19.51 -8.29 11.26
C LEU A 103 18.82 -9.47 11.96
N GLU A 104 19.27 -9.82 13.16
CA GLU A 104 18.61 -10.77 14.06
C GLU A 104 17.28 -10.15 14.55
N LEU A 105 16.28 -10.14 13.67
CA LEU A 105 14.95 -9.58 13.94
C LEU A 105 14.00 -10.59 14.59
N LEU A 106 14.42 -11.86 14.69
CA LEU A 106 13.71 -12.84 15.50
C LEU A 106 13.92 -12.44 16.97
N PRO A 107 12.85 -12.29 17.77
CA PRO A 107 13.02 -12.15 19.20
C PRO A 107 13.74 -13.40 19.69
N VAL A 108 15.00 -13.25 20.10
CA VAL A 108 15.61 -14.25 20.95
C VAL A 108 14.76 -14.24 22.22
N ASN A 109 14.09 -15.36 22.46
CA ASN A 109 13.33 -15.55 23.69
C ASN A 109 14.30 -15.30 24.86
N GLU A 110 13.85 -14.70 25.96
CA GLU A 110 14.69 -14.45 27.16
C GLU A 110 15.21 -15.74 27.84
N GLY A 111 15.24 -16.87 27.13
CA GLY A 111 15.83 -18.15 27.52
C GLY A 111 16.64 -18.87 26.43
N GLY A 112 16.95 -18.25 25.28
CA GLY A 112 17.93 -18.81 24.33
C GLY A 112 17.57 -20.13 23.63
N GLU A 113 16.29 -20.52 23.59
CA GLU A 113 15.83 -21.68 22.82
C GLU A 113 14.88 -21.22 21.69
N GLN A 114 15.20 -21.61 20.46
CA GLN A 114 14.27 -21.51 19.33
C GLN A 114 13.09 -22.43 19.62
N THR A 115 11.88 -21.88 19.72
CA THR A 115 10.67 -22.69 19.91
C THR A 115 10.63 -23.74 18.80
N PRO A 116 10.68 -25.04 19.11
CA PRO A 116 10.67 -26.07 18.08
C PRO A 116 9.37 -25.91 17.30
N VAL A 117 9.50 -25.88 15.97
CA VAL A 117 8.37 -26.02 15.05
C VAL A 117 7.65 -27.30 15.50
N LEU A 118 6.48 -27.14 16.12
CA LEU A 118 5.63 -28.28 16.44
C LEU A 118 5.26 -28.91 15.12
N GLU A 119 5.97 -29.99 14.81
CA GLU A 119 5.66 -30.97 13.80
C GLU A 119 4.21 -31.39 14.04
N GLU A 120 3.29 -30.91 13.20
CA GLU A 120 1.92 -31.42 13.15
C GLU A 120 1.99 -32.89 12.74
N ARG A 121 2.09 -33.77 13.74
CA ARG A 121 1.82 -35.20 13.62
C ARG A 121 0.34 -35.44 13.93
N GLY A 122 -0.44 -35.75 12.90
CA GLY A 122 -1.81 -36.27 13.03
C GLY A 122 -2.69 -35.93 11.84
#